data_AF-A0A3D8RCS3-F1
#
_entry.id   AF-A0A3D8RCS3-F1
#
_cell.length_a   1.000
_cell.length_b   1.000
_cell.length_c   1.000
_cell.angle_alpha   90.00
_cell.angle_beta   90.00
_cell.angle_gamma   90.00
#
_symmetry.space_group_name_H-M   'P 1'
#
loop_
_entity.id
_entity.type
_entity.pdbx_description
1 polymer ?
#
loop_
_entity_poly.entity_id
_entity_poly.type
_entity_poly.pdbx_seq_one_letter_code
_entity_poly.pdbx_strand_id
1 'polypeptide(L)'
;MTSSTAKPGQDLESLKKTVATLSALLTQLQTTTASSDPSKTTDLNALHLAHDTASLIRAHSTKLSLLIINKPFTPSAINTVLRELIAGPLPGLASAIETCNGAKYTEAMSKELQWRAQKVFVELGALVSAIPLDGQILSDDRKNGTGATPGKGSLAATGVLWEACDAVMELKTTGISGLMIKKAEQYRDLVKDALEELKEWGEEESDSEDEDEDSESDGEADEAQDAIDKMFGSQRHIPSDDPEKIRDRLESSKKRLQLVILMFGAVIKRRLKTLPALPHPELPAELKAKSPEDPGIVSCLDEVLKVMKKIPDITDELATAFYELDGPEIDKRMDECFFNGFAAAELLVLNWEGQKDEFTTWASKFQVAMKKGW
;
A
#
# COMPACT_ATOMS: atom_id res chain seq x y z
N MET A 1 -16.59 51.79 14.74
CA MET A 1 -16.07 52.47 13.53
C MET A 1 -15.59 51.41 12.54
N THR A 2 -15.93 51.62 11.27
CA THR A 2 -15.61 50.85 10.05
C THR A 2 -16.03 49.37 10.01
N SER A 3 -17.32 49.15 9.79
CA SER A 3 -17.82 47.94 9.10
C SER A 3 -17.30 47.98 7.65
N SER A 4 -16.29 47.17 7.36
CA SER A 4 -15.73 47.02 6.01
C SER A 4 -16.70 46.22 5.13
N THR A 5 -17.67 46.88 4.52
CA THR A 5 -18.44 46.32 3.41
C THR A 5 -17.55 46.34 2.17
N ALA A 6 -16.73 45.30 2.00
CA ALA A 6 -15.99 45.08 0.77
C ALA A 6 -16.98 45.02 -0.41
N LYS A 7 -16.65 45.68 -1.53
CA LYS A 7 -17.53 45.67 -2.71
C LYS A 7 -17.48 44.27 -3.34
N PRO A 8 -18.60 43.72 -3.87
CA PRO A 8 -18.66 42.36 -4.43
C PRO A 8 -17.55 42.03 -5.44
N GLY A 9 -17.10 43.01 -6.24
CA GLY A 9 -15.97 42.84 -7.16
C GLY A 9 -14.60 42.70 -6.50
N GLN A 10 -14.38 43.33 -5.34
CA GLN A 10 -13.13 43.19 -4.57
C GLN A 10 -13.01 41.80 -3.93
N ASP A 11 -14.13 41.25 -3.46
CA ASP A 11 -14.17 39.91 -2.86
C ASP A 11 -13.87 38.82 -3.91
N LEU A 12 -14.40 38.98 -5.13
CA LEU A 12 -14.12 38.04 -6.22
C LEU A 12 -12.65 38.10 -6.67
N GLU A 13 -12.06 39.29 -6.77
CA GLU A 13 -10.63 39.43 -7.08
C GLU A 13 -9.74 38.88 -5.95
N SER A 14 -10.14 39.06 -4.69
CA SER A 14 -9.43 38.40 -3.58
C SER A 14 -9.55 36.89 -3.66
N LEU A 15 -10.71 36.35 -4.03
CA LEU A 15 -10.90 34.91 -4.19
C LEU A 15 -9.98 34.33 -5.26
N LYS A 16 -9.92 34.96 -6.44
CA LYS A 16 -9.02 34.54 -7.54
C LYS A 16 -7.57 34.45 -7.09
N LYS A 17 -7.08 35.46 -6.37
CA LYS A 17 -5.72 35.48 -5.81
C LYS A 17 -5.50 34.34 -4.83
N THR A 18 -6.43 34.13 -3.90
CA THR A 18 -6.31 33.08 -2.88
C THR A 18 -6.37 31.68 -3.49
N VAL A 19 -7.22 31.45 -4.50
CA VAL A 19 -7.26 30.19 -5.26
C VAL A 19 -5.90 29.94 -5.93
N ALA A 20 -5.34 30.95 -6.61
CA ALA A 20 -4.03 30.82 -7.24
C ALA A 20 -2.91 30.52 -6.21
N THR A 21 -2.91 31.21 -5.06
CA THR A 21 -1.95 30.96 -3.98
C THR A 21 -2.07 29.55 -3.42
N LEU A 22 -3.29 29.08 -3.17
CA LEU A 22 -3.52 27.73 -2.65
C LEU A 22 -3.11 26.65 -3.66
N SER A 23 -3.47 26.82 -4.93
CA SER A 23 -3.05 25.89 -5.99
C SER A 23 -1.53 25.81 -6.09
N ALA A 24 -0.82 26.95 -6.02
CA ALA A 24 0.64 26.96 -6.03
C ALA A 24 1.24 26.26 -4.80
N LEU A 25 0.67 26.48 -3.61
CA LEU A 25 1.09 25.79 -2.38
C LEU A 25 0.89 24.26 -2.51
N LEU A 26 -0.25 23.81 -3.04
CA LEU A 26 -0.52 22.38 -3.24
C LEU A 26 0.47 21.76 -4.22
N THR A 27 0.79 22.43 -5.33
CA THR A 27 1.84 21.96 -6.26
C THR A 27 3.21 21.88 -5.57
N GLN A 28 3.54 22.83 -4.70
CA GLN A 28 4.79 22.79 -3.94
C GLN A 28 4.81 21.61 -2.94
N LEU A 29 3.71 21.39 -2.22
CA LEU A 29 3.60 20.30 -1.24
C LEU A 29 3.61 18.91 -1.90
N GLN A 30 3.13 18.81 -3.14
CA GLN A 30 3.20 17.57 -3.93
C GLN A 30 4.62 17.26 -4.41
N THR A 31 5.41 18.28 -4.75
CA THR A 31 6.77 18.12 -5.28
C THR A 31 7.83 18.04 -4.20
N THR A 32 7.51 18.43 -2.97
CA THR A 32 8.44 18.33 -1.84
C THR A 32 8.61 16.87 -1.44
N THR A 33 9.72 16.26 -1.85
CA THR A 33 10.24 15.03 -1.24
C THR A 33 10.90 15.40 0.08
N ALA A 34 10.46 14.81 1.17
CA ALA A 34 11.03 15.04 2.49
C ALA A 34 12.52 14.64 2.50
N SER A 35 13.43 15.62 2.43
CA SER A 35 14.83 15.46 2.83
C SER A 35 14.90 15.77 4.32
N SER A 36 15.02 14.74 5.15
CA SER A 36 15.11 14.92 6.60
C SER A 36 16.51 15.38 7.01
N ASP A 37 16.64 16.61 7.49
CA ASP A 37 17.76 17.04 8.33
C ASP A 37 17.40 16.71 9.80
N PRO A 38 18.24 15.98 10.56
CA PRO A 38 17.83 15.36 11.82
C PRO A 38 17.79 16.30 13.05
N SER A 39 17.69 17.62 12.89
CA SER A 39 18.11 18.55 13.96
C SER A 39 17.02 19.28 14.77
N LYS A 40 15.73 18.95 14.62
CA LYS A 40 14.67 19.54 15.49
C LYS A 40 13.69 18.49 15.99
N THR A 41 14.03 17.88 17.12
CA THR A 41 13.17 16.96 17.87
C THR A 41 12.07 17.75 18.59
N THR A 42 10.97 18.01 17.90
CA THR A 42 9.70 18.29 18.59
C THR A 42 9.11 16.96 19.07
N ASP A 43 8.64 16.92 20.32
CA ASP A 43 7.94 15.78 20.94
C ASP A 43 6.52 15.55 20.36
N LEU A 44 6.32 15.94 19.11
CA LEU A 44 5.04 15.85 18.41
C LEU A 44 4.88 14.44 17.84
N ASN A 45 3.74 13.82 18.16
CA ASN A 45 3.34 12.56 17.53
C ASN A 45 2.80 12.85 16.12
N ALA A 46 3.54 12.39 15.10
CA ALA A 46 3.25 12.67 13.70
C ALA A 46 1.90 12.10 13.26
N LEU A 47 1.51 10.92 13.76
CA LEU A 47 0.24 10.28 13.40
C LEU A 47 -0.96 11.02 14.01
N HIS A 48 -0.81 11.57 15.21
CA HIS A 48 -1.82 12.44 15.81
C HIS A 48 -1.97 13.75 15.02
N LEU A 49 -0.85 14.39 14.67
CA LEU A 49 -0.87 15.61 13.88
C LEU A 49 -1.48 15.38 12.49
N ALA A 50 -1.12 14.28 11.83
CA ALA A 50 -1.69 13.87 10.54
C ALA A 50 -3.21 13.65 10.63
N HIS A 51 -3.68 12.97 11.68
CA HIS A 51 -5.10 12.76 11.92
C HIS A 51 -5.86 14.08 12.08
N ASP A 52 -5.40 14.95 12.98
CA ASP A 52 -6.12 16.18 13.31
C ASP A 52 -6.14 17.15 12.11
N THR A 53 -5.04 17.21 11.35
CA THR A 53 -4.95 18.03 10.14
C THR A 53 -5.82 17.47 9.02
N ALA A 54 -5.81 16.16 8.76
CA ALA A 54 -6.70 15.53 7.79
C ALA A 54 -8.19 15.70 8.15
N SER A 55 -8.54 15.58 9.42
CA SER A 55 -9.89 15.85 9.92
C SER A 55 -10.33 17.30 9.63
N LEU A 56 -9.45 18.27 9.85
CA LEU A 56 -9.73 19.67 9.54
C LEU A 56 -9.87 19.91 8.03
N ILE A 57 -8.98 19.34 7.21
CA ILE A 57 -9.07 19.43 5.73
C ILE A 57 -10.42 18.88 5.25
N ARG A 58 -10.85 17.73 5.79
CA ARG A 58 -12.14 17.11 5.49
C ARG A 58 -13.34 17.99 5.88
N ALA A 59 -13.26 18.67 7.03
CA ALA A 59 -14.30 19.61 7.46
C ALA A 59 -14.36 20.85 6.54
N HIS A 60 -13.20 21.42 6.20
CA HIS A 60 -13.12 22.54 5.26
C HIS A 60 -13.57 22.17 3.85
N SER A 61 -13.28 20.96 3.36
CA SER A 61 -13.74 20.51 2.05
C SER A 61 -15.27 20.40 1.97
N THR A 62 -15.90 19.93 3.06
CA THR A 62 -17.36 19.93 3.17
C THR A 62 -17.93 21.34 3.07
N LYS A 63 -17.34 22.28 3.83
CA LYS A 63 -17.74 23.70 3.81
C LYS A 63 -17.54 24.33 2.43
N LEU A 64 -16.41 24.07 1.76
CA LEU A 64 -16.15 24.55 0.40
C LEU A 64 -17.17 23.98 -0.59
N SER A 65 -17.40 22.68 -0.56
CA SER A 65 -18.34 21.99 -1.43
C SER A 65 -19.75 22.59 -1.33
N LEU A 66 -20.21 22.86 -0.10
CA LEU A 66 -21.51 23.52 0.13
C LEU A 66 -21.53 24.96 -0.38
N LEU A 67 -20.45 25.73 -0.21
CA LEU A 67 -20.39 27.14 -0.62
C LEU A 67 -20.37 27.31 -2.15
N ILE A 68 -19.78 26.36 -2.90
CA ILE A 68 -19.68 26.47 -4.36
C ILE A 68 -20.93 25.97 -5.09
N ILE A 69 -21.84 25.24 -4.42
CA ILE A 69 -23.06 24.69 -5.04
C ILE A 69 -24.36 25.36 -4.58
N ASN A 70 -24.34 26.13 -3.48
CA ASN A 70 -25.55 26.73 -2.90
C ASN A 70 -25.58 28.24 -3.07
N LYS A 71 -26.78 28.79 -3.35
CA LYS A 71 -27.01 30.24 -3.40
C LYS A 71 -27.29 30.78 -1.99
N PRO A 72 -26.87 32.03 -1.68
CA PRO A 72 -26.11 32.95 -2.54
C PRO A 72 -24.63 32.59 -2.63
N PHE A 73 -24.02 32.84 -3.80
CA PHE A 73 -22.57 32.71 -3.96
C PHE A 73 -21.86 33.76 -3.09
N THR A 74 -20.99 33.30 -2.19
CA THR A 74 -20.36 34.16 -1.18
C THR A 74 -18.83 34.07 -1.28
N PRO A 75 -18.20 34.87 -2.17
CA PRO A 75 -16.75 34.78 -2.40
C PRO A 75 -15.92 35.02 -1.13
N SER A 76 -16.36 35.91 -0.24
CA SER A 76 -15.70 36.21 1.04
C SER A 76 -15.68 35.01 2.00
N ALA A 77 -16.76 34.22 2.04
CA ALA A 77 -16.83 33.00 2.84
C ALA A 77 -15.89 31.91 2.30
N ILE A 78 -15.86 31.73 0.97
CA ILE A 78 -14.92 30.79 0.32
C ILE A 78 -13.49 31.21 0.61
N ASN A 79 -13.16 32.49 0.39
CA ASN A 79 -11.84 33.06 0.66
C ASN A 79 -11.39 32.83 2.12
N THR A 80 -12.30 32.93 3.08
CA THR A 80 -12.02 32.64 4.50
C THR A 80 -11.60 31.19 4.69
N VAL A 81 -12.35 30.25 4.13
CA VAL A 81 -12.03 28.81 4.24
C VAL A 81 -10.69 28.47 3.57
N LEU A 82 -10.41 29.06 2.40
CA LEU A 82 -9.12 28.84 1.73
C LEU A 82 -7.95 29.40 2.56
N ARG A 83 -8.12 30.55 3.22
CA ARG A 83 -7.10 31.12 4.11
C ARG A 83 -6.88 30.27 5.35
N GLU A 84 -7.93 29.71 5.94
CA GLU A 84 -7.84 28.76 7.07
C GLU A 84 -7.04 27.52 6.66
N LEU A 85 -7.31 26.94 5.48
CA LEU A 85 -6.55 25.82 4.92
C LEU A 85 -5.06 26.14 4.76
N ILE A 86 -4.74 27.30 4.17
CA ILE A 86 -3.36 27.76 3.96
C ILE A 86 -2.62 27.97 5.29
N ALA A 87 -3.30 28.53 6.29
CA ALA A 87 -2.66 28.94 7.55
C ALA A 87 -2.43 27.79 8.54
N GLY A 88 -3.16 26.67 8.44
CA GLY A 88 -3.13 25.63 9.47
C GLY A 88 -3.04 24.21 8.92
N PRO A 89 -4.14 23.61 8.45
CA PRO A 89 -4.19 22.17 8.17
C PRO A 89 -3.21 21.70 7.10
N LEU A 90 -2.93 22.52 6.07
CA LEU A 90 -2.00 22.13 5.00
C LEU A 90 -0.53 22.13 5.46
N PRO A 91 -0.01 23.22 6.05
CA PRO A 91 1.29 23.16 6.71
C PRO A 91 1.39 22.08 7.77
N GLY A 92 0.33 21.88 8.57
CA GLY A 92 0.31 20.86 9.62
C GLY A 92 0.46 19.44 9.07
N LEU A 93 -0.24 19.12 7.97
CA LEU A 93 -0.10 17.82 7.32
C LEU A 93 1.31 17.64 6.71
N ALA A 94 1.87 18.69 6.12
CA ALA A 94 3.25 18.67 5.63
C ALA A 94 4.26 18.43 6.76
N SER A 95 4.11 19.14 7.89
CA SER A 95 4.92 18.93 9.09
C SER A 95 4.76 17.53 9.68
N ALA A 96 3.57 16.92 9.57
CA ALA A 96 3.38 15.52 9.99
C ALA A 96 4.22 14.56 9.14
N ILE A 97 4.30 14.77 7.82
CA ILE A 97 5.17 14.00 6.92
C ILE A 97 6.64 14.15 7.34
N GLU A 98 7.10 15.39 7.54
CA GLU A 98 8.49 15.67 7.96
C GLU A 98 8.84 15.07 9.33
N THR A 99 7.89 15.07 10.26
CA THR A 99 8.07 14.52 11.61
C THR A 99 8.04 12.99 11.62
N CYS A 100 7.32 12.37 10.68
CA CYS A 100 7.20 10.92 10.55
C CYS A 100 8.44 10.32 9.87
N ASN A 101 9.61 10.45 10.51
CA ASN A 101 10.85 9.92 9.97
C ASN A 101 10.95 8.39 10.12
N GLY A 102 11.68 7.75 9.21
CA GLY A 102 11.85 6.29 9.20
C GLY A 102 12.53 5.72 10.44
N ALA A 103 13.45 6.46 11.06
CA ALA A 103 14.17 6.02 12.26
C ALA A 103 13.27 5.91 13.50
N LYS A 104 12.23 6.74 13.59
CA LYS A 104 11.28 6.75 14.71
C LYS A 104 9.99 5.98 14.43
N TYR A 105 9.52 5.96 13.18
CA TYR A 105 8.22 5.40 12.81
C TYR A 105 8.29 4.16 11.91
N THR A 106 9.46 3.69 11.48
CA THR A 106 9.69 2.77 10.35
C THR A 106 9.60 3.45 8.98
N GLU A 107 10.45 3.04 8.06
CA GLU A 107 10.45 3.50 6.67
C GLU A 107 9.09 3.21 6.02
N ALA A 108 8.50 2.05 6.33
CA ALA A 108 7.18 1.67 5.84
C ALA A 108 6.09 2.66 6.25
N MET A 109 6.04 3.08 7.52
CA MET A 109 5.05 4.07 7.99
C MET A 109 5.29 5.46 7.41
N SER A 110 6.55 5.89 7.35
CA SER A 110 6.93 7.18 6.76
C SER A 110 6.45 7.31 5.32
N LYS A 111 6.74 6.29 4.49
CA LYS A 111 6.29 6.24 3.09
C LYS A 111 4.78 6.15 2.97
N GLU A 112 4.12 5.36 3.83
CA GLU A 112 2.67 5.22 3.83
C GLU A 112 1.97 6.56 4.14
N LEU A 113 2.42 7.28 5.18
CA LEU A 113 1.87 8.61 5.50
C LEU A 113 2.11 9.60 4.35
N GLN A 114 3.32 9.64 3.81
CA GLN A 114 3.65 10.53 2.70
C GLN A 114 2.74 10.27 1.49
N TRP A 115 2.57 9.00 1.09
CA TRP A 115 1.73 8.64 -0.05
C TRP A 115 0.26 9.01 0.17
N ARG A 116 -0.32 8.72 1.35
CA ARG A 116 -1.71 9.07 1.66
C ARG A 116 -1.91 10.59 1.73
N ALA A 117 -0.96 11.32 2.31
CA ALA A 117 -1.02 12.78 2.39
C ALA A 117 -0.86 13.46 1.02
N GLN A 118 -0.01 12.93 0.14
CA GLN A 118 0.10 13.39 -1.25
C GLN A 118 -1.23 13.25 -1.98
N LYS A 119 -1.93 12.13 -1.79
CA LYS A 119 -3.30 11.95 -2.33
C LYS A 119 -4.24 13.04 -1.82
N VAL A 120 -4.22 13.38 -0.52
CA VAL A 120 -5.01 14.50 0.01
C VAL A 120 -4.71 15.82 -0.70
N PHE A 121 -3.43 16.14 -0.95
CA PHE A 121 -3.06 17.38 -1.66
C PHE A 121 -3.55 17.38 -3.12
N VAL A 122 -3.45 16.25 -3.81
CA VAL A 122 -3.96 16.09 -5.19
C VAL A 122 -5.46 16.31 -5.24
N GLU A 123 -6.22 15.62 -4.39
CA GLU A 123 -7.69 15.67 -4.42
C GLU A 123 -8.21 17.03 -3.92
N LEU A 124 -7.53 17.68 -2.97
CA LEU A 124 -7.84 19.05 -2.59
C LEU A 124 -7.57 20.03 -3.75
N GLY A 125 -6.50 19.82 -4.51
CA GLY A 125 -6.22 20.60 -5.72
C GLY A 125 -7.33 20.48 -6.76
N ALA A 126 -7.89 19.28 -6.94
CA ALA A 126 -9.04 19.05 -7.81
C ALA A 126 -10.28 19.83 -7.33
N LEU A 127 -10.59 19.79 -6.02
CA LEU A 127 -11.72 20.54 -5.46
C LEU A 127 -11.52 22.06 -5.57
N VAL A 128 -10.31 22.57 -5.30
CA VAL A 128 -9.97 23.99 -5.43
C VAL A 128 -10.11 24.47 -6.88
N SER A 129 -9.72 23.63 -7.84
CA SER A 129 -9.87 23.92 -9.27
C SER A 129 -11.34 23.95 -9.72
N ALA A 130 -12.24 23.34 -8.97
CA ALA A 130 -13.68 23.41 -9.22
C ALA A 130 -14.31 24.73 -8.74
N ILE A 131 -13.61 25.56 -7.95
CA ILE A 131 -14.18 26.81 -7.43
C ILE A 131 -14.49 27.78 -8.58
N PRO A 132 -15.75 28.23 -8.74
CA PRO A 132 -16.11 29.20 -9.78
C PRO A 132 -15.51 30.59 -9.47
N LEU A 133 -14.97 31.23 -10.51
CA LEU A 133 -14.28 32.54 -10.43
C LEU A 133 -15.06 33.66 -11.15
N ASP A 134 -16.26 33.36 -11.62
CA ASP A 134 -17.19 34.25 -12.32
C ASP A 134 -18.24 34.89 -11.38
N GLY A 135 -18.22 34.53 -10.09
CA GLY A 135 -19.17 35.02 -9.10
C GLY A 135 -20.48 34.24 -9.03
N GLN A 136 -20.59 33.12 -9.73
CA GLN A 136 -21.77 32.25 -9.72
C GLN A 136 -21.49 30.93 -8.98
N ILE A 137 -22.55 30.23 -8.57
CA ILE A 137 -22.41 28.85 -8.12
C ILE A 137 -22.13 27.93 -9.30
N LEU A 138 -21.65 26.72 -9.02
CA LEU A 138 -21.51 25.67 -10.03
C LEU A 138 -22.86 25.34 -10.69
N SER A 139 -22.82 25.12 -12.00
CA SER A 139 -23.95 24.54 -12.73
C SER A 139 -24.20 23.10 -12.29
N ASP A 140 -25.41 22.60 -12.51
CA ASP A 140 -25.75 21.21 -12.19
C ASP A 140 -24.83 20.21 -12.92
N ASP A 141 -24.41 20.52 -14.14
CA ASP A 141 -23.46 19.69 -14.88
C ASP A 141 -22.08 19.61 -14.22
N ARG A 142 -21.54 20.74 -13.74
CA ARG A 142 -20.22 20.76 -13.07
C ARG A 142 -20.30 20.21 -11.64
N LYS A 143 -21.46 20.32 -11.02
CA LYS A 143 -21.76 19.75 -9.70
C LYS A 143 -21.86 18.22 -9.75
N ASN A 144 -22.63 17.69 -10.69
CA ASN A 144 -22.97 16.27 -10.78
C ASN A 144 -22.07 15.48 -11.75
N GLY A 145 -21.34 16.15 -12.64
CA GLY A 145 -20.54 15.49 -13.69
C GLY A 145 -21.40 14.92 -14.83
N THR A 146 -22.58 15.50 -15.08
CA THR A 146 -23.56 15.03 -16.07
C THR A 146 -23.42 15.71 -17.44
N GLY A 147 -22.47 16.64 -17.58
CA GLY A 147 -22.24 17.39 -18.81
C GLY A 147 -21.48 16.61 -19.89
N ALA A 148 -21.42 17.17 -21.10
CA ALA A 148 -20.67 16.60 -22.23
C ALA A 148 -19.14 16.59 -22.02
N THR A 149 -18.63 17.37 -21.06
CA THR A 149 -17.20 17.43 -20.73
C THR A 149 -16.83 16.24 -19.84
N PRO A 150 -15.87 15.39 -20.23
CA PRO A 150 -15.44 14.27 -19.39
C PRO A 150 -14.80 14.79 -18.09
N GLY A 151 -15.40 14.46 -16.95
CA GLY A 151 -14.89 14.84 -15.64
C GLY A 151 -15.82 14.40 -14.51
N LYS A 152 -15.25 14.07 -13.34
CA LYS A 152 -16.01 13.82 -12.12
C LYS A 152 -16.55 15.17 -11.60
N GLY A 153 -17.84 15.25 -11.29
CA GLY A 153 -18.45 16.48 -10.73
C GLY A 153 -17.85 16.88 -9.38
N SER A 154 -18.05 18.13 -8.95
CA SER A 154 -17.48 18.64 -7.69
C SER A 154 -17.90 17.84 -6.45
N LEU A 155 -19.10 17.24 -6.46
CA LEU A 155 -19.56 16.37 -5.38
C LEU A 155 -18.74 15.07 -5.31
N ALA A 156 -18.45 14.46 -6.46
CA ALA A 156 -17.60 13.28 -6.54
C ALA A 156 -16.16 13.62 -6.10
N ALA A 157 -15.61 14.75 -6.54
CA ALA A 157 -14.30 15.22 -6.07
C ALA A 157 -14.25 15.43 -4.55
N THR A 158 -15.34 15.94 -3.97
CA THR A 158 -15.47 16.08 -2.50
C THR A 158 -15.42 14.71 -1.81
N GLY A 159 -16.14 13.72 -2.35
CA GLY A 159 -16.15 12.35 -1.82
C GLY A 159 -14.76 11.68 -1.89
N VAL A 160 -14.06 11.79 -3.02
CA VAL A 160 -12.70 11.24 -3.17
C VAL A 160 -11.71 11.90 -2.19
N LEU A 161 -11.83 13.22 -1.97
CA LEU A 161 -11.03 13.92 -0.96
C LEU A 161 -11.37 13.45 0.47
N TRP A 162 -12.63 13.14 0.77
CA TRP A 162 -12.98 12.55 2.07
C TRP A 162 -12.31 11.21 2.27
N GLU A 163 -12.41 10.31 1.30
CA GLU A 163 -11.75 9.00 1.36
C GLU A 163 -10.22 9.14 1.56
N ALA A 164 -9.60 10.12 0.89
CA ALA A 164 -8.18 10.41 1.08
C ALA A 164 -7.86 10.90 2.51
N CYS A 165 -8.70 11.78 3.08
CA CYS A 165 -8.53 12.24 4.46
C CYS A 165 -8.77 11.12 5.47
N ASP A 166 -9.81 10.31 5.27
CA ASP A 166 -10.17 9.17 6.11
C ASP A 166 -9.04 8.14 6.13
N ALA A 167 -8.40 7.90 4.98
CA ALA A 167 -7.22 7.04 4.90
C ALA A 167 -6.02 7.59 5.69
N VAL A 168 -5.80 8.90 5.75
CA VAL A 168 -4.75 9.49 6.61
C VAL A 168 -5.11 9.33 8.09
N MET A 169 -6.37 9.60 8.46
CA MET A 169 -6.84 9.48 9.85
C MET A 169 -6.73 8.05 10.39
N GLU A 170 -6.98 7.04 9.54
CA GLU A 170 -6.86 5.61 9.87
C GLU A 170 -5.45 5.22 10.35
N LEU A 171 -4.40 5.93 9.93
CA LEU A 171 -3.02 5.62 10.34
C LEU A 171 -2.80 5.80 11.85
N LYS A 172 -3.53 6.71 12.50
CA LYS A 172 -3.46 6.91 13.95
C LYS A 172 -3.95 5.69 14.73
N THR A 173 -5.04 5.07 14.27
CA THR A 173 -5.63 3.91 14.95
C THR A 173 -4.93 2.61 14.56
N THR A 174 -4.53 2.49 13.29
CA THR A 174 -3.78 1.33 12.79
C THR A 174 -2.40 1.26 13.43
N GLY A 175 -1.73 2.41 13.54
CA GLY A 175 -0.36 2.50 14.06
C GLY A 175 0.64 1.64 13.27
N ILE A 176 1.85 1.53 13.80
CA ILE A 176 2.93 0.78 13.15
C ILE A 176 2.61 -0.72 13.17
N SER A 177 2.20 -1.28 14.32
CA SER A 177 1.83 -2.69 14.43
C SER A 177 0.76 -3.09 13.41
N GLY A 178 -0.34 -2.33 13.32
CA GLY A 178 -1.42 -2.64 12.38
C GLY A 178 -0.97 -2.56 10.92
N LEU A 179 -0.11 -1.60 10.57
CA LEU A 179 0.42 -1.48 9.21
C LEU A 179 1.32 -2.67 8.86
N MET A 180 2.17 -3.09 9.79
CA MET A 180 3.06 -4.26 9.64
C MET A 180 2.25 -5.53 9.45
N ILE A 181 1.20 -5.73 10.26
CA ILE A 181 0.28 -6.86 10.14
C ILE A 181 -0.38 -6.84 8.76
N LYS A 182 -0.95 -5.70 8.35
CA LYS A 182 -1.64 -5.58 7.05
C LYS A 182 -0.71 -5.91 5.89
N LYS A 183 0.53 -5.40 5.88
CA LYS A 183 1.50 -5.72 4.81
C LYS A 183 1.91 -7.19 4.83
N ALA A 184 2.18 -7.76 6.01
CA ALA A 184 2.50 -9.18 6.14
C ALA A 184 1.34 -10.10 5.70
N GLU A 185 0.09 -9.71 5.99
CA GLU A 185 -1.11 -10.42 5.52
C GLU A 185 -1.23 -10.35 4.00
N GLN A 186 -1.06 -9.15 3.40
CA GLN A 186 -1.04 -8.99 1.94
C GLN A 186 0.03 -9.86 1.27
N TYR A 187 1.26 -9.88 1.78
CA TYR A 187 2.33 -10.73 1.23
C TYR A 187 2.01 -12.21 1.38
N ARG A 188 1.45 -12.61 2.52
CA ARG A 188 1.01 -13.99 2.76
C ARG A 188 -0.08 -14.42 1.78
N ASP A 189 -1.05 -13.53 1.53
CA ASP A 189 -2.17 -13.84 0.66
C ASP A 189 -1.71 -13.96 -0.80
N LEU A 190 -0.82 -13.08 -1.27
CA LEU A 190 -0.17 -13.25 -2.60
C LEU A 190 0.51 -14.62 -2.76
N VAL A 191 1.23 -15.09 -1.74
CA VAL A 191 1.88 -16.42 -1.78
C VAL A 191 0.85 -17.56 -1.76
N LYS A 192 -0.30 -17.38 -1.10
CA LYS A 192 -1.37 -18.38 -1.14
C LYS A 192 -2.03 -18.44 -2.50
N ASP A 193 -2.32 -17.28 -3.08
CA ASP A 193 -2.99 -17.17 -4.38
C ASP A 193 -2.10 -17.85 -5.43
N ALA A 194 -0.80 -17.56 -5.45
CA ALA A 194 0.15 -18.23 -6.34
C ALA A 194 0.29 -19.75 -6.07
N LEU A 195 0.18 -20.19 -4.80
CA LEU A 195 0.16 -21.62 -4.48
C LEU A 195 -1.12 -22.32 -4.96
N GLU A 196 -2.27 -21.63 -4.91
CA GLU A 196 -3.54 -22.14 -5.41
C GLU A 196 -3.50 -22.24 -6.93
N GLU A 197 -3.03 -21.19 -7.61
CA GLU A 197 -2.78 -21.18 -9.06
C GLU A 197 -1.86 -22.32 -9.49
N LEU A 198 -0.72 -22.53 -8.81
CA LEU A 198 0.19 -23.64 -9.11
C LEU A 198 -0.39 -25.04 -8.85
N LYS A 199 -1.40 -25.15 -7.98
CA LYS A 199 -2.10 -26.43 -7.77
C LYS A 199 -3.06 -26.69 -8.91
N GLU A 200 -3.87 -25.70 -9.26
CA GLU A 200 -4.81 -25.77 -10.37
C GLU A 200 -4.07 -26.13 -11.66
N TRP A 201 -3.01 -25.39 -11.99
CA TRP A 201 -2.16 -25.66 -13.15
C TRP A 201 -1.56 -27.08 -13.15
N GLY A 202 -1.16 -27.59 -11.98
CA GLY A 202 -0.58 -28.94 -11.87
C GLY A 202 -1.59 -30.08 -11.92
N GLU A 203 -2.88 -29.77 -11.76
CA GLU A 203 -4.01 -30.72 -11.80
C GLU A 203 -4.70 -30.71 -13.17
N GLU A 204 -4.48 -29.68 -14.00
CA GLU A 204 -4.86 -29.67 -15.40
C GLU A 204 -4.10 -30.78 -16.16
N GLU A 205 -4.81 -31.89 -16.40
CA GLU A 205 -4.32 -32.97 -17.27
C GLU A 205 -4.02 -32.38 -18.65
N SER A 206 -2.91 -32.82 -19.26
CA SER A 206 -2.79 -32.65 -20.70
C SER A 206 -3.97 -33.41 -21.31
N ASP A 207 -4.85 -32.73 -22.04
CA ASP A 207 -5.90 -33.33 -22.86
C ASP A 207 -5.27 -34.18 -23.99
N SER A 208 -4.55 -35.23 -23.61
CA SER A 208 -4.29 -36.38 -24.43
C SER A 208 -5.33 -37.41 -24.02
N GLU A 209 -6.59 -37.11 -24.32
CA GLU A 209 -7.55 -38.19 -24.52
C GLU A 209 -7.01 -39.00 -25.71
N ASP A 210 -6.78 -40.28 -25.46
CA ASP A 210 -6.45 -41.30 -26.43
C ASP A 210 -7.50 -41.32 -27.56
N GLU A 211 -7.29 -40.58 -28.64
CA GLU A 211 -7.96 -40.84 -29.93
C GLU A 211 -7.20 -41.94 -30.70
N ASP A 212 -7.18 -43.14 -30.12
CA ASP A 212 -7.14 -44.38 -30.90
C ASP A 212 -8.54 -44.62 -31.51
N GLU A 213 -8.96 -43.79 -32.46
CA GLU A 213 -10.02 -44.17 -33.41
C GLU A 213 -9.54 -43.98 -34.85
N ASP A 214 -9.27 -45.13 -35.49
CA ASP A 214 -9.16 -45.32 -36.93
C ASP A 214 -10.15 -44.42 -37.70
N SER A 215 -9.63 -43.35 -38.29
CA SER A 215 -10.37 -42.50 -39.21
C SER A 215 -9.44 -42.06 -40.34
N GLU A 216 -9.33 -42.93 -41.36
CA GLU A 216 -8.92 -42.50 -42.70
C GLU A 216 -9.95 -41.48 -43.22
N SER A 217 -9.66 -40.19 -43.08
CA SER A 217 -10.36 -39.15 -43.84
C SER A 217 -9.43 -37.98 -44.15
N ASP A 218 -9.12 -37.83 -45.43
CA ASP A 218 -8.55 -36.64 -46.06
C ASP A 218 -9.22 -35.35 -45.56
N GLY A 219 -8.43 -34.35 -45.16
CA GLY A 219 -8.93 -32.99 -44.99
C GLY A 219 -7.97 -32.05 -44.26
N GLU A 220 -7.38 -31.13 -45.01
CA GLU A 220 -6.54 -30.00 -44.57
C GLU A 220 -7.27 -29.06 -43.55
N ALA A 221 -7.38 -29.47 -42.29
CA ALA A 221 -8.01 -28.66 -41.24
C ALA A 221 -7.24 -28.60 -39.90
N ASP A 222 -6.04 -29.17 -39.81
CA ASP A 222 -5.32 -29.27 -38.55
C ASP A 222 -4.39 -28.08 -38.25
N GLU A 223 -3.72 -27.51 -39.26
CA GLU A 223 -2.71 -26.46 -38.99
C GLU A 223 -3.30 -25.16 -38.42
N ALA A 224 -4.58 -24.88 -38.70
CA ALA A 224 -5.25 -23.68 -38.19
C ALA A 224 -5.74 -23.85 -36.74
N GLN A 225 -6.21 -25.05 -36.39
CA GLN A 225 -6.66 -25.37 -35.03
C GLN A 225 -5.45 -25.53 -34.10
N ASP A 226 -4.39 -26.19 -34.57
CA ASP A 226 -3.13 -26.41 -33.87
C ASP A 226 -2.34 -25.09 -33.69
N ALA A 227 -2.49 -24.14 -34.65
CA ALA A 227 -1.98 -22.78 -34.49
C ALA A 227 -2.83 -21.94 -33.53
N ILE A 228 -4.15 -22.17 -33.43
CA ILE A 228 -5.04 -21.49 -32.48
C ILE A 228 -4.80 -22.03 -31.06
N ASP A 229 -4.61 -23.34 -30.86
CA ASP A 229 -4.24 -23.92 -29.56
C ASP A 229 -2.82 -23.53 -29.14
N LYS A 230 -1.87 -23.40 -30.07
CA LYS A 230 -0.57 -22.74 -29.76
C LYS A 230 -0.69 -21.27 -29.40
N MET A 231 -1.71 -20.59 -29.90
CA MET A 231 -1.92 -19.15 -29.73
C MET A 231 -2.79 -18.83 -28.50
N PHE A 232 -3.60 -19.78 -28.02
CA PHE A 232 -4.49 -19.65 -26.85
C PHE A 232 -4.17 -20.59 -25.68
N GLY A 233 -3.44 -21.68 -25.89
CA GLY A 233 -2.95 -22.64 -24.87
C GLY A 233 -1.52 -22.33 -24.41
N SER A 234 -1.25 -21.09 -24.02
CA SER A 234 0.12 -20.58 -23.79
C SER A 234 0.84 -21.11 -22.54
N GLN A 235 0.28 -22.06 -21.79
CA GLN A 235 0.95 -22.69 -20.65
C GLN A 235 1.37 -24.11 -21.03
N ARG A 236 2.67 -24.39 -20.94
CA ARG A 236 3.19 -25.74 -21.25
C ARG A 236 2.74 -26.69 -20.14
N HIS A 237 2.03 -27.75 -20.49
CA HIS A 237 1.72 -28.83 -19.55
C HIS A 237 2.95 -29.73 -19.35
N ILE A 238 3.01 -30.37 -18.19
CA ILE A 238 4.12 -31.27 -17.84
C ILE A 238 4.04 -32.54 -18.71
N PRO A 239 5.05 -32.84 -19.54
CA PRO A 239 5.06 -34.06 -20.35
C PRO A 239 4.90 -35.34 -19.54
N SER A 240 4.34 -36.39 -20.13
CA SER A 240 4.10 -37.68 -19.45
C SER A 240 5.40 -38.37 -18.99
N ASP A 241 6.49 -38.20 -19.74
CA ASP A 241 7.82 -38.74 -19.41
C ASP A 241 8.57 -37.94 -18.33
N ASP A 242 8.15 -36.69 -18.08
CA ASP A 242 8.67 -35.77 -17.06
C ASP A 242 10.20 -35.82 -16.90
N PRO A 243 10.98 -35.55 -17.96
CA PRO A 243 12.42 -35.77 -17.97
C PRO A 243 13.14 -34.93 -16.92
N GLU A 244 12.59 -33.74 -16.62
CA GLU A 244 13.12 -32.84 -15.61
C GLU A 244 12.53 -33.08 -14.22
N LYS A 245 11.61 -34.03 -14.01
CA LYS A 245 10.92 -34.27 -12.72
C LYS A 245 10.22 -33.04 -12.16
N ILE A 246 9.47 -32.36 -13.01
CA ILE A 246 8.68 -31.17 -12.66
C ILE A 246 7.54 -31.55 -11.71
N ARG A 247 6.92 -32.74 -11.83
CA ARG A 247 5.86 -33.17 -10.90
C ARG A 247 6.38 -33.31 -9.47
N ASP A 248 7.54 -33.94 -9.29
CA ASP A 248 8.19 -34.09 -7.98
C ASP A 248 8.55 -32.71 -7.38
N ARG A 249 9.08 -31.80 -8.22
CA ARG A 249 9.38 -30.43 -7.82
C ARG A 249 8.14 -29.66 -7.41
N LEU A 250 7.06 -29.77 -8.19
CA LEU A 250 5.80 -29.12 -7.88
C LEU A 250 5.25 -29.56 -6.52
N GLU A 251 5.25 -30.87 -6.26
CA GLU A 251 4.80 -31.41 -4.97
C GLU A 251 5.70 -30.99 -3.79
N SER A 252 7.01 -30.92 -4.00
CA SER A 252 7.95 -30.36 -3.01
C SER A 252 7.67 -28.87 -2.78
N SER A 253 7.55 -28.09 -3.85
CA SER A 253 7.29 -26.65 -3.82
C SER A 253 6.00 -26.32 -3.11
N LYS A 254 4.90 -27.04 -3.39
CA LYS A 254 3.61 -26.90 -2.69
C LYS A 254 3.78 -27.03 -1.17
N LYS A 255 4.45 -28.09 -0.71
CA LYS A 255 4.69 -28.33 0.73
C LYS A 255 5.54 -27.23 1.34
N ARG A 256 6.60 -26.81 0.64
CA ARG A 256 7.51 -25.80 1.17
C ARG A 256 6.84 -24.40 1.19
N LEU A 257 6.09 -24.00 0.17
CA LEU A 257 5.28 -22.76 0.17
C LEU A 257 4.24 -22.74 1.29
N GLN A 258 3.59 -23.88 1.60
CA GLN A 258 2.71 -24.00 2.76
C GLN A 258 3.45 -23.69 4.08
N LEU A 259 4.70 -24.14 4.24
CA LEU A 259 5.51 -23.80 5.42
C LEU A 259 5.80 -22.30 5.50
N VAL A 260 6.07 -21.64 4.36
CA VAL A 260 6.26 -20.19 4.30
C VAL A 260 4.98 -19.45 4.70
N ILE A 261 3.81 -19.86 4.20
CA ILE A 261 2.50 -19.31 4.58
C ILE A 261 2.26 -19.47 6.10
N LEU A 262 2.64 -20.61 6.68
CA LEU A 262 2.59 -20.84 8.12
C LEU A 262 3.54 -19.92 8.89
N MET A 263 4.72 -19.63 8.35
CA MET A 263 5.68 -18.67 8.91
C MET A 263 5.10 -17.26 8.99
N PHE A 264 4.51 -16.75 7.91
CA PHE A 264 3.80 -15.47 7.94
C PHE A 264 2.75 -15.45 9.06
N GLY A 265 1.92 -16.49 9.15
CA GLY A 265 0.91 -16.60 10.21
C GLY A 265 1.49 -16.61 11.62
N ALA A 266 2.61 -17.29 11.83
CA ALA A 266 3.31 -17.34 13.11
C ALA A 266 3.91 -15.97 13.48
N VAL A 267 4.56 -15.29 12.53
CA VAL A 267 5.13 -13.94 12.69
C VAL A 267 4.03 -12.94 13.04
N ILE A 268 2.94 -12.92 12.27
CA ILE A 268 1.79 -12.04 12.53
C ILE A 268 1.27 -12.27 13.95
N LYS A 269 1.00 -13.54 14.31
CA LYS A 269 0.36 -13.88 15.59
C LYS A 269 1.25 -13.64 16.81
N ARG A 270 2.54 -13.95 16.72
CA ARG A 270 3.44 -14.03 17.89
C ARG A 270 4.50 -12.93 17.95
N ARG A 271 4.62 -12.10 16.90
CA ARG A 271 5.56 -10.98 16.84
C ARG A 271 4.84 -9.66 16.57
N LEU A 272 4.12 -9.56 15.46
CA LEU A 272 3.53 -8.28 15.06
C LEU A 272 2.36 -7.87 15.97
N LYS A 273 1.53 -8.83 16.40
CA LYS A 273 0.43 -8.58 17.37
C LYS A 273 0.90 -8.32 18.81
N THR A 274 2.12 -8.69 19.14
CA THR A 274 2.74 -8.47 20.46
C THR A 274 3.71 -7.29 20.47
N LEU A 275 3.79 -6.57 19.35
CA LEU A 275 4.68 -5.42 19.19
C LEU A 275 4.33 -4.34 20.23
N PRO A 276 5.31 -3.80 20.97
CA PRO A 276 5.07 -2.68 21.85
C PRO A 276 4.61 -1.44 21.06
N ALA A 277 3.93 -0.51 21.72
CA ALA A 277 3.46 0.71 21.08
C ALA A 277 4.64 1.56 20.58
N LEU A 278 4.60 1.90 19.28
CA LEU A 278 5.60 2.72 18.58
C LEU A 278 4.92 3.97 17.99
N PRO A 279 5.62 5.12 17.93
CA PRO A 279 6.88 5.40 18.62
C PRO A 279 6.67 5.37 20.14
N HIS A 280 7.67 4.93 20.89
CA HIS A 280 7.56 4.77 22.34
C HIS A 280 7.33 6.15 23.01
N PRO A 281 6.18 6.39 23.68
CA PRO A 281 5.91 7.67 24.34
C PRO A 281 6.84 7.87 25.54
N GLU A 282 7.16 6.79 26.26
CA GLU A 282 8.12 6.75 27.35
C GLU A 282 8.72 5.34 27.40
N LEU A 283 9.94 5.15 26.85
CA LEU A 283 10.63 3.87 26.96
C LEU A 283 10.79 3.47 28.45
N PRO A 284 10.51 2.21 28.83
CA PRO A 284 10.94 1.66 30.12
C PRO A 284 12.44 1.90 30.33
N ALA A 285 12.83 2.18 31.58
CA ALA A 285 14.21 2.56 31.91
C ALA A 285 15.25 1.52 31.45
N GLU A 286 14.90 0.23 31.38
CA GLU A 286 15.79 -0.82 30.91
C GLU A 286 16.03 -0.80 29.38
N LEU A 287 15.06 -0.33 28.59
CA LEU A 287 15.19 -0.22 27.12
C LEU A 287 15.87 1.09 26.70
N LYS A 288 15.73 2.17 27.50
CA LYS A 288 16.46 3.45 27.32
C LYS A 288 17.98 3.29 27.38
N ALA A 289 18.47 2.29 28.12
CA ALA A 289 19.91 2.05 28.30
C ALA A 289 20.63 1.63 26.99
N LYS A 290 19.89 1.19 25.96
CA LYS A 290 20.46 0.79 24.66
C LYS A 290 20.40 1.92 23.61
N SER A 291 19.42 2.83 23.70
CA SER A 291 19.28 4.02 22.86
C SER A 291 18.13 4.91 23.39
N PRO A 292 18.21 6.25 23.30
CA PRO A 292 17.16 7.14 23.75
C PRO A 292 15.87 7.12 22.89
N GLU A 293 15.89 6.57 21.67
CA GLU A 293 14.74 6.62 20.74
C GLU A 293 14.27 5.26 20.19
N ASP A 294 15.19 4.33 19.88
CA ASP A 294 14.86 3.00 19.33
C ASP A 294 15.82 1.92 19.86
N PRO A 295 15.35 0.88 20.58
CA PRO A 295 16.19 -0.24 21.00
C PRO A 295 16.58 -1.20 19.86
N GLY A 296 16.33 -0.82 18.60
CA GLY A 296 16.58 -1.58 17.38
C GLY A 296 15.32 -2.25 16.81
N ILE A 297 14.14 -1.97 17.37
CA ILE A 297 12.86 -2.54 16.93
C ILE A 297 12.48 -1.96 15.57
N VAL A 298 12.60 -0.65 15.39
CA VAL A 298 12.22 0.00 14.13
C VAL A 298 13.06 -0.52 12.97
N SER A 299 14.38 -0.58 13.13
CA SER A 299 15.27 -1.16 12.11
C SER A 299 15.00 -2.65 11.86
N CYS A 300 14.71 -3.42 12.91
CA CYS A 300 14.33 -4.83 12.77
C CYS A 300 13.06 -4.98 11.92
N LEU A 301 12.02 -4.18 12.18
CA LEU A 301 10.77 -4.21 11.44
C LEU A 301 10.95 -3.87 9.95
N ASP A 302 11.76 -2.86 9.64
CA ASP A 302 12.04 -2.48 8.25
C ASP A 302 12.78 -3.60 7.49
N GLU A 303 13.79 -4.22 8.10
CA GLU A 303 14.49 -5.34 7.48
C GLU A 303 13.61 -6.59 7.35
N VAL A 304 12.77 -6.88 8.36
CA VAL A 304 11.81 -7.99 8.30
C VAL A 304 10.81 -7.78 7.16
N LEU A 305 10.20 -6.59 7.05
CA LEU A 305 9.25 -6.31 5.96
C LEU A 305 9.92 -6.41 4.59
N LYS A 306 11.15 -5.91 4.46
CA LYS A 306 11.93 -5.97 3.22
C LYS A 306 12.21 -7.40 2.80
N VAL A 307 12.58 -8.28 3.74
CA VAL A 307 12.77 -9.72 3.45
C VAL A 307 11.44 -10.39 3.12
N MET A 308 10.39 -10.13 3.90
CA MET A 308 9.06 -10.71 3.67
C MET A 308 8.44 -10.29 2.35
N LYS A 309 8.68 -9.05 1.89
CA LYS A 309 8.20 -8.55 0.59
C LYS A 309 8.81 -9.32 -0.58
N LYS A 310 10.07 -9.75 -0.49
CA LYS A 310 10.72 -10.49 -1.57
C LYS A 310 10.09 -11.85 -1.83
N ILE A 311 9.45 -12.44 -0.82
CA ILE A 311 8.88 -13.79 -0.91
C ILE A 311 7.79 -13.88 -1.99
N PRO A 312 6.73 -13.04 -2.00
CA PRO A 312 5.76 -13.06 -3.09
C PRO A 312 6.39 -12.71 -4.43
N ASP A 313 7.33 -11.74 -4.50
CA ASP A 313 8.03 -11.40 -5.75
C ASP A 313 8.76 -12.64 -6.34
N ILE A 314 9.44 -13.44 -5.50
CA ILE A 314 10.09 -14.69 -5.92
C ILE A 314 9.08 -15.78 -6.25
N THR A 315 7.92 -15.80 -5.60
CA THR A 315 6.88 -16.82 -5.84
C THR A 315 6.23 -16.62 -7.21
N ASP A 316 6.09 -15.37 -7.67
CA ASP A 316 5.66 -15.03 -9.03
C ASP A 316 6.68 -15.51 -10.09
N GLU A 317 7.97 -15.24 -9.85
CA GLU A 317 9.06 -15.73 -10.71
C GLU A 317 9.14 -17.27 -10.73
N LEU A 318 8.86 -17.92 -9.60
CA LEU A 318 8.77 -19.36 -9.49
C LEU A 318 7.61 -19.92 -10.34
N ALA A 319 6.44 -19.28 -10.32
CA ALA A 319 5.31 -19.72 -11.13
C ALA A 319 5.65 -19.66 -12.62
N THR A 320 6.35 -18.59 -13.04
CA THR A 320 6.89 -18.46 -14.40
C THR A 320 7.83 -19.63 -14.74
N ALA A 321 8.76 -19.99 -13.84
CA ALA A 321 9.67 -21.11 -14.07
C ALA A 321 8.94 -22.47 -14.21
N PHE A 322 7.83 -22.66 -13.49
CA PHE A 322 6.96 -23.82 -13.67
C PHE A 322 6.29 -23.83 -15.05
N TYR A 323 5.74 -22.71 -15.50
CA TYR A 323 5.10 -22.60 -16.82
C TYR A 323 6.08 -22.80 -17.98
N GLU A 324 7.35 -22.48 -17.78
CA GLU A 324 8.42 -22.70 -18.75
C GLU A 324 9.00 -24.12 -18.71
N LEU A 325 8.67 -24.90 -17.66
CA LEU A 325 9.20 -26.22 -17.33
C LEU A 325 10.72 -26.21 -17.09
N ASP A 326 11.25 -25.14 -16.47
CA ASP A 326 12.68 -24.98 -16.17
C ASP A 326 13.01 -25.52 -14.78
N GLY A 327 13.40 -26.80 -14.70
CA GLY A 327 13.76 -27.48 -13.44
C GLY A 327 14.85 -26.76 -12.64
N PRO A 328 15.99 -26.37 -13.24
CA PRO A 328 17.04 -25.62 -12.56
C PRO A 328 16.57 -24.28 -11.98
N GLU A 329 15.75 -23.51 -12.71
CA GLU A 329 15.24 -22.23 -12.21
C GLU A 329 14.20 -22.44 -11.12
N ILE A 330 13.33 -23.45 -11.22
CA ILE A 330 12.42 -23.85 -10.13
C ILE A 330 13.21 -24.09 -8.84
N ASP A 331 14.26 -24.91 -8.90
CA ASP A 331 15.07 -25.26 -7.73
C ASP A 331 15.70 -24.00 -7.11
N LYS A 332 16.25 -23.11 -7.94
CA LYS A 332 16.83 -21.84 -7.50
C LYS A 332 15.81 -20.92 -6.84
N ARG A 333 14.65 -20.68 -7.48
CA ARG A 333 13.61 -19.79 -6.95
C ARG A 333 12.97 -20.32 -5.69
N MET A 334 12.79 -21.63 -5.60
CA MET A 334 12.42 -22.26 -4.35
C MET A 334 13.43 -21.94 -3.26
N ASP A 335 14.71 -22.23 -3.46
CA ASP A 335 15.74 -21.99 -2.44
C ASP A 335 15.84 -20.51 -2.02
N GLU A 336 15.69 -19.57 -2.95
CA GLU A 336 15.61 -18.15 -2.65
C GLU A 336 14.37 -17.81 -1.78
N CYS A 337 13.20 -18.35 -2.11
CA CYS A 337 11.98 -18.18 -1.32
C CYS A 337 12.17 -18.70 0.13
N PHE A 338 12.78 -19.87 0.30
CA PHE A 338 13.06 -20.42 1.63
C PHE A 338 14.12 -19.68 2.40
N PHE A 339 15.17 -19.22 1.73
CA PHE A 339 16.21 -18.44 2.37
C PHE A 339 15.64 -17.15 2.95
N ASN A 340 14.75 -16.47 2.20
CA ASN A 340 14.07 -15.28 2.71
C ASN A 340 13.11 -15.63 3.87
N GLY A 341 12.36 -16.74 3.78
CA GLY A 341 11.53 -17.22 4.89
C GLY A 341 12.34 -17.54 6.16
N PHE A 342 13.53 -18.13 6.00
CA PHE A 342 14.47 -18.39 7.10
C PHE A 342 14.98 -17.08 7.71
N ALA A 343 15.45 -16.17 6.86
CA ALA A 343 15.99 -14.89 7.29
C ALA A 343 14.94 -14.07 8.07
N ALA A 344 13.68 -14.03 7.60
CA ALA A 344 12.60 -13.37 8.30
C ALA A 344 12.34 -13.98 9.69
N ALA A 345 12.31 -15.30 9.80
CA ALA A 345 12.12 -15.98 11.08
C ALA A 345 13.31 -15.79 12.04
N GLU A 346 14.54 -15.75 11.51
CA GLU A 346 15.77 -15.54 12.27
C GLU A 346 15.85 -14.11 12.83
N LEU A 347 15.49 -13.10 12.03
CA LEU A 347 15.42 -11.70 12.48
C LEU A 347 14.47 -11.51 13.68
N LEU A 348 13.46 -12.36 13.79
CA LEU A 348 12.43 -12.33 14.84
C LEU A 348 12.59 -13.47 15.87
N VAL A 349 13.74 -14.12 15.93
CA VAL A 349 13.91 -15.32 16.76
C VAL A 349 13.69 -15.04 18.24
N LEU A 350 14.12 -13.87 18.72
CA LEU A 350 13.85 -13.38 20.07
C LEU A 350 12.59 -12.52 20.09
N ASN A 351 11.96 -12.40 21.25
CA ASN A 351 10.86 -11.46 21.45
C ASN A 351 11.38 -10.01 21.55
N TRP A 352 10.48 -9.05 21.74
CA TRP A 352 10.80 -7.63 21.80
C TRP A 352 11.61 -7.23 23.05
N GLU A 353 11.66 -8.10 24.06
CA GLU A 353 12.51 -7.98 25.25
C GLU A 353 13.88 -8.66 25.08
N GLY A 354 14.16 -9.27 23.92
CA GLY A 354 15.41 -10.00 23.65
C GLY A 354 15.49 -11.37 24.33
N GLN A 355 14.35 -11.93 24.74
CA GLN A 355 14.23 -13.22 25.42
C GLN A 355 13.72 -14.30 24.46
N LYS A 356 13.95 -15.55 24.85
CA LYS A 356 13.40 -16.72 24.15
C LYS A 356 11.96 -16.96 24.60
N ASP A 357 11.10 -17.32 23.66
CA ASP A 357 9.70 -17.63 23.92
C ASP A 357 9.19 -18.84 23.10
N GLU A 358 7.87 -19.04 23.08
CA GLU A 358 7.25 -20.09 22.28
C GLU A 358 7.53 -19.96 20.79
N PHE A 359 7.61 -18.73 20.26
CA PHE A 359 7.95 -18.52 18.86
C PHE A 359 9.42 -18.85 18.60
N THR A 360 10.35 -18.56 19.52
CA THR A 360 11.74 -19.01 19.37
C THR A 360 11.82 -20.53 19.15
N THR A 361 11.08 -21.28 19.96
CA THR A 361 11.03 -22.74 19.85
C THR A 361 10.36 -23.18 18.54
N TRP A 362 9.29 -22.50 18.13
CA TRP A 362 8.61 -22.74 16.87
C TRP A 362 9.53 -22.44 15.66
N ALA A 363 10.26 -21.32 15.69
CA ALA A 363 11.19 -20.89 14.66
C ALA A 363 12.31 -21.92 14.50
N SER A 364 12.89 -22.43 15.59
CA SER A 364 13.89 -23.52 15.50
C SER A 364 13.32 -24.78 14.85
N LYS A 365 12.07 -25.16 15.17
CA LYS A 365 11.41 -26.32 14.52
C LYS A 365 11.15 -26.05 13.04
N PHE A 366 10.67 -24.87 12.70
CA PHE A 366 10.46 -24.42 11.33
C PHE A 366 11.77 -24.44 10.53
N GLN A 367 12.85 -23.91 11.08
CA GLN A 367 14.18 -23.93 10.48
C GLN A 367 14.71 -25.35 10.27
N VAL A 368 14.50 -26.26 11.22
CA VAL A 368 14.85 -27.68 11.05
C VAL A 368 14.01 -28.33 9.96
N ALA A 369 12.69 -28.06 9.93
CA ALA A 369 11.81 -28.56 8.88
C ALA A 369 12.24 -28.04 7.50
N MET A 370 12.68 -26.78 7.41
CA MET A 370 13.20 -26.19 6.17
C MET A 370 14.56 -26.76 5.75
N LYS A 371 15.45 -27.11 6.70
CA LYS A 371 16.76 -27.71 6.40
C LYS A 371 16.68 -29.19 6.04
N LYS A 372 15.63 -29.88 6.46
CA LYS A 372 15.37 -31.28 6.09
C LYS A 372 14.79 -31.42 4.67
N GLY A 373 14.95 -30.41 3.81
CA GLY A 373 14.42 -30.37 2.45
C GLY A 373 14.64 -31.70 1.71
N TRP A 374 13.54 -32.19 1.14
CA TRP A 374 13.33 -33.52 0.57
C TRP A 374 13.81 -33.60 -0.87
#